data_AF-A0A367B1M5-F1
#
_entry.id   AF-A0A367B1M5-F1
#
_cell.length_a   1.000
_cell.length_b   1.000
_cell.length_c   1.000
_cell.angle_alpha   90.00
_cell.angle_beta   90.00
_cell.angle_gamma   90.00
#
_symmetry.space_group_name_H-M   'P 1'
#
loop_
_entity.id
_entity.type
_entity.pdbx_description
1 polymer ?
#
loop_
_entity_poly.entity_id
_entity_poly.type
_entity_poly.pdbx_seq_one_letter_code
_entity_poly.pdbx_strand_id
1 'polypeptide(L)'
;MPAPTIVLCTTDSYGRPTFRIGRERTDGAPHAHASHLDQPAGDACRAVRGWPRVRRPAPAVVTALVVALSAVLGVGVGAAANRAAGAFPWDGAGGRSGRAVRPPVLELATAVLFGLTALRFGAAAELPAFLLVAGAGVLLAVIDLRHKLLPNRVVVPAIGATAALLLLAAALGGQWDRLLRAVLAAGALFLVYLVMALVSPRSLGMGDVKLVALLGLVLGWIGWGAVLLGAYAGFVVQAVVALALLATRRVGRRTQLPLGPAMLVGAGIVIGWSSAFPG
;
A
#
# COMPACT_ATOMS: atom_id res chain seq x y z
N MET A 1 -5.52 40.91 -12.90
CA MET A 1 -4.74 39.87 -12.20
C MET A 1 -3.28 40.01 -12.61
N PRO A 2 -2.31 40.13 -11.69
CA PRO A 2 -0.89 40.21 -12.06
C PRO A 2 -0.36 38.83 -12.50
N ALA A 3 0.48 38.80 -13.53
CA ALA A 3 1.08 37.57 -14.06
C ALA A 3 2.08 36.94 -13.07
N PRO A 4 2.24 35.59 -13.06
CA PRO A 4 3.22 34.92 -12.22
C PRO A 4 4.64 35.38 -12.57
N THR A 5 5.39 35.82 -11.57
CA THR A 5 6.80 36.20 -11.74
C THR A 5 7.65 34.95 -11.54
N ILE A 6 8.28 34.46 -12.60
CA ILE A 6 9.12 33.26 -12.54
C ILE A 6 10.55 33.70 -12.18
N VAL A 7 11.02 33.24 -11.03
CA VAL A 7 12.40 33.44 -10.59
C VAL A 7 13.20 32.18 -10.90
N LEU A 8 14.04 32.24 -11.93
CA LEU A 8 14.98 31.16 -12.27
C LEU A 8 16.31 31.44 -11.58
N CYS A 9 16.73 30.51 -10.73
CA CYS A 9 18.05 30.50 -10.13
C CYS A 9 18.99 29.70 -11.02
N THR A 10 20.01 30.34 -11.58
CA THR A 10 21.07 29.67 -12.35
C THR A 10 22.41 29.88 -11.67
N THR A 11 23.40 29.07 -11.99
CA THR A 11 24.80 29.31 -11.62
C THR A 11 25.54 29.90 -12.82
N ASP A 12 26.45 30.84 -12.58
CA ASP A 12 27.38 31.31 -13.61
C ASP A 12 28.53 30.31 -13.84
N SER A 13 29.41 30.61 -14.80
CA SER A 13 30.59 29.80 -15.14
C SER A 13 31.64 29.68 -14.02
N TYR A 14 31.49 30.42 -12.92
CA TYR A 14 32.32 30.38 -11.72
C TYR A 14 31.57 29.77 -10.50
N GLY A 15 30.38 29.19 -10.72
CA GLY A 15 29.57 28.57 -9.68
C GLY A 15 28.83 29.56 -8.77
N ARG A 16 28.80 30.86 -9.10
CA ARG A 16 28.09 31.87 -8.32
C ARG A 16 26.58 31.82 -8.64
N PRO A 17 25.70 31.84 -7.63
CA PRO A 17 24.26 31.88 -7.86
C PRO A 17 23.88 33.24 -8.46
N THR A 18 23.23 33.21 -9.62
CA THR A 18 22.69 34.38 -10.31
C THR A 18 21.18 34.22 -10.49
N PHE A 19 20.45 35.28 -10.18
CA PHE A 19 18.99 35.29 -10.24
C PHE A 19 18.52 35.97 -11.53
N ARG A 20 17.62 35.30 -12.27
CA ARG A 20 16.84 35.93 -13.34
C ARG A 20 15.38 36.02 -12.92
N ILE A 21 14.88 37.25 -12.80
CA ILE A 21 13.46 37.54 -12.65
C ILE A 21 12.88 37.67 -14.07
N GLY A 22 12.22 36.61 -14.54
CA GLY A 22 11.50 36.62 -15.81
C GLY A 22 10.05 37.04 -15.61
N ARG A 23 9.65 38.16 -16.22
CA ARG A 23 8.26 38.35 -16.63
C ARG A 23 8.09 37.76 -18.01
N GLU A 24 7.18 36.81 -18.13
CA GLU A 24 6.73 36.30 -19.42
C GLU A 24 5.93 37.41 -20.12
N ARG A 25 6.58 38.14 -21.04
CA ARG A 25 5.90 38.95 -22.06
C ARG A 25 5.79 38.11 -23.32
N THR A 26 4.66 38.20 -24.00
CA THR A 26 4.32 37.45 -25.22
C THR A 26 5.20 37.80 -26.42
N ASP A 27 6.01 38.86 -26.32
CA ASP A 27 6.72 39.45 -27.44
C ASP A 27 8.23 39.30 -27.18
N GLY A 28 8.89 38.47 -27.99
CA GLY A 28 10.20 37.92 -27.67
C GLY A 28 11.39 38.86 -27.85
N ALA A 29 11.91 39.42 -26.75
CA ALA A 29 13.32 39.82 -26.60
C ALA A 29 13.69 40.06 -25.11
N PRO A 30 14.72 39.39 -24.54
CA PRO A 30 15.16 39.65 -23.18
C PRO A 30 16.23 40.75 -23.11
N HIS A 31 15.87 41.95 -22.66
CA HIS A 31 16.86 42.94 -22.21
C HIS A 31 17.29 42.67 -20.76
N ALA A 32 18.60 42.73 -20.51
CA ALA A 32 19.18 42.43 -19.20
C ALA A 32 19.39 43.69 -18.37
N HIS A 33 18.76 43.76 -17.19
CA HIS A 33 19.18 44.64 -16.10
C HIS A 33 19.58 43.77 -14.90
N ALA A 34 20.84 43.88 -14.49
CA ALA A 34 21.35 43.26 -13.28
C ALA A 34 21.43 44.31 -12.17
N SER A 35 20.47 44.31 -11.25
CA SER A 35 20.54 45.10 -10.03
C SER A 35 21.29 44.32 -8.95
N HIS A 36 22.40 44.87 -8.46
CA HIS A 36 23.06 44.39 -7.25
C HIS A 36 22.12 44.55 -6.05
N LEU A 37 21.89 43.46 -5.30
CA LEU A 37 21.18 43.47 -4.02
C LEU A 37 21.96 42.61 -3.02
N ASP A 38 21.99 43.05 -1.76
CA ASP A 38 22.86 42.57 -0.69
C ASP A 38 22.47 41.20 -0.07
N GLN A 39 23.12 40.88 1.07
CA GLN A 39 23.31 39.57 1.71
C GLN A 39 22.17 38.53 1.85
N PRO A 40 20.90 38.84 2.20
CA PRO A 40 19.92 37.84 2.67
C PRO A 40 19.53 36.74 1.67
N ALA A 41 19.96 36.82 0.41
CA ALA A 41 19.80 35.76 -0.58
C ALA A 41 20.37 34.39 -0.14
N GLY A 42 21.38 34.37 0.75
CA GLY A 42 21.97 33.12 1.27
C GLY A 42 20.97 32.25 2.04
N ASP A 43 20.11 32.86 2.86
CA ASP A 43 19.13 32.14 3.67
C ASP A 43 17.87 31.78 2.88
N ALA A 44 17.48 32.59 1.90
CA ALA A 44 16.49 32.19 0.89
C ALA A 44 16.93 30.93 0.12
N CYS A 45 18.23 30.83 -0.23
CA CYS A 45 18.78 29.65 -0.92
C CYS A 45 18.92 28.42 0.01
N ARG A 46 19.00 28.60 1.33
CA ARG A 46 18.80 27.51 2.32
C ARG A 46 17.33 27.10 2.41
N ALA A 47 16.41 28.06 2.45
CA ALA A 47 14.96 27.78 2.50
C ALA A 47 14.47 27.00 1.27
N VAL A 48 14.90 27.36 0.05
CA VAL A 48 14.58 26.61 -1.18
C VAL A 48 15.19 25.20 -1.18
N ARG A 49 16.35 24.99 -0.53
CA ARG A 49 16.91 23.63 -0.33
C ARG A 49 16.07 22.75 0.60
N GLY A 50 15.24 23.35 1.45
CA GLY A 50 14.26 22.67 2.30
C GLY A 50 12.89 22.44 1.64
N TRP A 51 12.64 22.94 0.43
CA TRP A 51 11.36 22.69 -0.24
C TRP A 51 11.22 21.21 -0.61
N PRO A 52 10.08 20.57 -0.29
CA PRO A 52 9.84 19.18 -0.68
C PRO A 52 9.88 19.09 -2.21
N ARG A 53 10.78 18.25 -2.74
CA ARG A 53 10.90 18.04 -4.19
C ARG A 53 9.56 17.53 -4.73
N VAL A 54 8.84 18.39 -5.45
CA VAL A 54 7.62 18.02 -6.16
C VAL A 54 7.95 16.89 -7.12
N ARG A 55 7.50 15.67 -6.80
CA ARG A 55 7.72 14.50 -7.67
C ARG A 55 6.97 14.75 -8.97
N ARG A 56 7.70 14.96 -10.07
CA ARG A 56 7.10 14.98 -11.40
C ARG A 56 6.43 13.61 -11.63
N PRO A 57 5.19 13.56 -12.14
CA PRO A 57 4.58 12.30 -12.50
C PRO A 57 5.45 11.60 -13.57
N ALA A 58 5.56 10.27 -13.46
CA ALA A 58 6.19 9.49 -14.52
C ALA A 58 5.46 9.72 -15.85
N PRO A 59 6.14 9.68 -17.01
CA PRO A 59 5.47 9.79 -18.30
C PRO A 59 4.42 8.68 -18.40
N ALA A 60 3.25 9.00 -18.97
CA ALA A 60 2.07 8.11 -18.95
C ALA A 60 2.36 6.68 -19.44
N VAL A 61 3.28 6.54 -20.40
CA VAL A 61 3.79 5.26 -20.91
C VAL A 61 4.42 4.38 -19.81
N VAL A 62 5.23 4.96 -18.92
CA VAL A 62 5.85 4.22 -17.80
C VAL A 62 4.80 3.74 -16.82
N THR A 63 3.82 4.58 -16.49
CA THR A 63 2.69 4.17 -15.62
C THR A 63 1.89 3.05 -16.27
N ALA A 64 1.55 3.16 -17.56
CA ALA A 64 0.84 2.12 -18.30
C ALA A 64 1.61 0.79 -18.34
N LEU A 65 2.93 0.83 -18.58
CA LEU A 65 3.79 -0.35 -18.57
C LEU A 65 3.85 -1.01 -17.19
N VAL A 66 4.03 -0.23 -16.11
CA VAL A 66 4.04 -0.76 -14.73
C VAL A 66 2.71 -1.41 -14.36
N VAL A 67 1.59 -0.82 -14.78
CA VAL A 67 0.25 -1.39 -14.56
C VAL A 67 0.05 -2.67 -15.35
N ALA A 68 0.41 -2.71 -16.64
CA ALA A 68 0.29 -3.89 -17.47
C ALA A 68 1.17 -5.05 -16.96
N LEU A 69 2.44 -4.79 -16.64
CA LEU A 69 3.35 -5.78 -16.07
C LEU A 69 2.86 -6.30 -14.72
N SER A 70 2.32 -5.43 -13.86
CA SER A 70 1.75 -5.84 -12.57
C SER A 70 0.50 -6.69 -12.75
N ALA A 71 -0.39 -6.36 -13.69
CA ALA A 71 -1.57 -7.17 -13.98
C ALA A 71 -1.20 -8.57 -14.52
N VAL A 72 -0.21 -8.65 -15.43
CA VAL A 72 0.33 -9.93 -15.94
C VAL A 72 0.97 -10.75 -14.82
N LEU A 73 1.78 -10.12 -13.96
CA LEU A 73 2.32 -10.75 -12.74
C LEU A 73 1.19 -11.29 -11.85
N GLY A 74 0.11 -10.51 -11.70
CA GLY A 74 -1.09 -10.87 -10.93
C GLY A 74 -1.80 -12.12 -11.47
N VAL A 75 -1.87 -12.33 -12.80
CA VAL A 75 -2.36 -13.60 -13.38
C VAL A 75 -1.52 -14.79 -12.90
N GLY A 76 -0.20 -14.68 -13.00
CA GLY A 76 0.73 -15.73 -12.58
C GLY A 76 0.68 -16.02 -11.08
N VAL A 77 0.63 -14.98 -10.24
CA VAL A 77 0.47 -15.08 -8.79
C VAL A 77 -0.89 -15.69 -8.43
N GLY A 78 -1.97 -15.28 -9.11
CA GLY A 78 -3.31 -15.85 -8.92
C GLY A 78 -3.37 -17.34 -9.27
N ALA A 79 -2.75 -17.76 -10.38
CA ALA A 79 -2.64 -19.16 -10.77
C ALA A 79 -1.77 -19.99 -9.79
N ALA A 80 -0.73 -19.38 -9.21
CA ALA A 80 0.09 -20.00 -8.16
C ALA A 80 -0.70 -20.13 -6.85
N ALA A 81 -1.37 -19.07 -6.39
CA ALA A 81 -2.21 -19.07 -5.20
C ALA A 81 -3.37 -20.08 -5.31
N ASN A 82 -4.01 -20.19 -6.48
CA ASN A 82 -5.10 -21.13 -6.72
C ASN A 82 -4.65 -22.59 -6.59
N ARG A 83 -3.43 -22.93 -7.06
CA ARG A 83 -2.81 -24.24 -6.89
C ARG A 83 -2.35 -24.48 -5.45
N ALA A 84 -1.70 -23.50 -4.83
CA ALA A 84 -1.21 -23.59 -3.46
C ALA A 84 -2.35 -23.79 -2.44
N ALA A 85 -3.45 -23.04 -2.58
CA ALA A 85 -4.66 -23.24 -1.79
C ALA A 85 -5.41 -24.54 -2.15
N GLY A 86 -5.26 -25.04 -3.38
CA GLY A 86 -5.83 -26.32 -3.82
C GLY A 86 -5.14 -27.53 -3.18
N ALA A 87 -3.83 -27.42 -2.95
CA ALA A 87 -2.96 -28.41 -2.33
C ALA A 87 -2.77 -28.23 -0.80
N PHE A 88 -3.58 -27.39 -0.15
CA PHE A 88 -3.55 -27.24 1.31
C PHE A 88 -4.34 -28.38 1.99
N PRO A 89 -3.86 -28.97 3.09
CA PRO A 89 -2.64 -28.65 3.86
C PRO A 89 -1.32 -29.15 3.23
N TRP A 90 -0.25 -28.38 3.43
CA TRP A 90 1.10 -28.66 2.90
C TRP A 90 1.96 -29.53 3.84
N ASP A 91 1.36 -30.56 4.43
CA ASP A 91 2.01 -31.53 5.33
C ASP A 91 2.16 -32.93 4.68
N GLY A 92 1.74 -33.07 3.42
CA GLY A 92 1.78 -34.33 2.67
C GLY A 92 0.53 -35.20 2.83
N ALA A 93 -0.39 -34.85 3.73
CA ALA A 93 -1.69 -35.52 3.87
C ALA A 93 -2.78 -34.94 2.95
N GLY A 94 -2.54 -33.75 2.36
CA GLY A 94 -3.42 -33.10 1.40
C GLY A 94 -3.60 -33.90 0.11
N GLY A 95 -4.85 -34.25 -0.22
CA GLY A 95 -5.19 -35.06 -1.40
C GLY A 95 -4.83 -34.41 -2.75
N ARG A 96 -4.62 -35.28 -3.75
CA ARG A 96 -4.27 -35.03 -5.17
C ARG A 96 -4.45 -33.57 -5.66
N SER A 97 -3.30 -32.93 -5.92
CA SER A 97 -3.06 -31.71 -6.72
C SER A 97 -4.25 -31.12 -7.52
N GLY A 98 -5.14 -30.42 -6.82
CA GLY A 98 -6.25 -29.66 -7.41
C GLY A 98 -6.00 -28.14 -7.48
N ARG A 99 -6.94 -27.41 -8.09
CA ARG A 99 -7.08 -25.95 -7.95
C ARG A 99 -8.21 -25.66 -6.97
N ALA A 100 -8.05 -24.70 -6.07
CA ALA A 100 -9.07 -24.35 -5.06
C ALA A 100 -10.36 -23.77 -5.67
N VAL A 101 -10.21 -22.98 -6.73
CA VAL A 101 -11.29 -22.29 -7.45
C VAL A 101 -11.15 -22.59 -8.94
N ARG A 102 -12.27 -22.71 -9.66
CA ARG A 102 -12.26 -22.90 -11.11
C ARG A 102 -11.58 -21.70 -11.80
N PRO A 103 -10.55 -21.89 -12.63
CA PRO A 103 -10.00 -20.81 -13.46
C PRO A 103 -11.06 -20.22 -14.40
N PRO A 104 -10.93 -18.95 -14.81
CA PRO A 104 -9.85 -18.02 -14.48
C PRO A 104 -10.18 -17.07 -13.31
N VAL A 105 -11.15 -17.39 -12.45
CA VAL A 105 -11.72 -16.44 -11.46
C VAL A 105 -10.67 -15.81 -10.55
N LEU A 106 -9.81 -16.63 -9.91
CA LEU A 106 -8.78 -16.12 -9.00
C LEU A 106 -7.64 -15.39 -9.75
N GLU A 107 -7.36 -15.82 -10.98
CA GLU A 107 -6.33 -15.25 -11.84
C GLU A 107 -6.71 -13.83 -12.29
N LEU A 108 -7.96 -13.65 -12.74
CA LEU A 108 -8.50 -12.32 -13.08
C LEU A 108 -8.63 -11.42 -11.85
N ALA A 109 -9.12 -11.94 -10.72
CA ALA A 109 -9.23 -11.16 -9.48
C ALA A 109 -7.86 -10.65 -9.00
N THR A 110 -6.81 -11.50 -9.07
CA THR A 110 -5.45 -11.12 -8.69
C THR A 110 -4.82 -10.15 -9.69
N ALA A 111 -5.05 -10.34 -10.99
CA ALA A 111 -4.61 -9.41 -12.04
C ALA A 111 -5.21 -8.01 -11.87
N VAL A 112 -6.52 -7.92 -11.61
CA VAL A 112 -7.20 -6.65 -11.32
C VAL A 112 -6.66 -6.02 -10.04
N LEU A 113 -6.51 -6.79 -8.96
CA LEU A 113 -5.95 -6.29 -7.70
C LEU A 113 -4.52 -5.74 -7.87
N PHE A 114 -3.67 -6.44 -8.63
CA PHE A 114 -2.30 -5.99 -8.91
C PHE A 114 -2.30 -4.74 -9.82
N GLY A 115 -3.15 -4.70 -10.83
CA GLY A 115 -3.31 -3.54 -11.72
C GLY A 115 -3.79 -2.29 -10.98
N LEU A 116 -4.80 -2.42 -10.11
CA LEU A 116 -5.29 -1.33 -9.25
C LEU A 116 -4.22 -0.87 -8.25
N THR A 117 -3.46 -1.80 -7.68
CA THR A 117 -2.33 -1.47 -6.79
C THR A 117 -1.26 -0.68 -7.55
N ALA A 118 -0.90 -1.11 -8.75
CA ALA A 118 0.04 -0.41 -9.62
C ALA A 118 -0.47 0.96 -10.10
N LEU A 119 -1.77 1.12 -10.34
CA LEU A 119 -2.39 2.43 -10.63
C LEU A 119 -2.29 3.38 -9.43
N ARG A 120 -2.42 2.86 -8.20
CA ARG A 120 -2.38 3.64 -6.96
C ARG A 120 -0.98 4.13 -6.57
N PHE A 121 0.06 3.33 -6.81
CA PHE A 121 1.43 3.63 -6.41
C PHE A 121 2.36 4.02 -7.57
N GLY A 122 2.02 3.69 -8.82
CA GLY A 122 2.89 3.89 -9.98
C GLY A 122 4.24 3.17 -9.82
N ALA A 123 5.31 3.73 -10.40
CA ALA A 123 6.67 3.20 -10.30
C ALA A 123 7.36 3.49 -8.94
N ALA A 124 6.61 3.58 -7.84
CA ALA A 124 7.16 3.89 -6.52
C ALA A 124 7.88 2.68 -5.90
N ALA A 125 8.93 2.94 -5.10
CA ALA A 125 9.77 1.91 -4.50
C ALA A 125 9.01 0.99 -3.51
N GLU A 126 7.92 1.48 -2.93
CA GLU A 126 7.02 0.71 -2.08
C GLU A 126 6.09 -0.27 -2.83
N LEU A 127 5.88 -0.12 -4.15
CA LEU A 127 4.94 -0.96 -4.92
C LEU A 127 5.13 -2.47 -4.69
N PRO A 128 6.36 -3.04 -4.71
CA PRO A 128 6.56 -4.47 -4.49
C PRO A 128 6.03 -4.97 -3.13
N ALA A 129 6.09 -4.14 -2.09
CA ALA A 129 5.56 -4.49 -0.76
C ALA A 129 4.03 -4.63 -0.79
N PHE A 130 3.34 -3.73 -1.49
CA PHE A 130 1.88 -3.79 -1.66
C PHE A 130 1.44 -4.94 -2.57
N LEU A 131 2.17 -5.23 -3.66
CA LEU A 131 1.90 -6.39 -4.52
C LEU A 131 2.12 -7.72 -3.79
N LEU A 132 3.15 -7.82 -2.94
CA LEU A 132 3.39 -9.00 -2.09
C LEU A 132 2.22 -9.23 -1.13
N VAL A 133 1.75 -8.16 -0.46
CA VAL A 133 0.62 -8.24 0.48
C VAL A 133 -0.69 -8.58 -0.24
N ALA A 134 -0.91 -8.04 -1.44
CA ALA A 134 -2.05 -8.40 -2.28
C ALA A 134 -2.02 -9.90 -2.65
N GLY A 135 -0.88 -10.42 -3.12
CA GLY A 135 -0.73 -11.84 -3.49
C GLY A 135 -0.85 -12.80 -2.31
N ALA A 136 -0.18 -12.48 -1.19
CA ALA A 136 -0.30 -13.25 0.05
C ALA A 136 -1.72 -13.19 0.61
N GLY A 137 -2.36 -12.01 0.56
CA GLY A 137 -3.75 -11.79 0.96
C GLY A 137 -4.73 -12.66 0.15
N VAL A 138 -4.59 -12.73 -1.17
CA VAL A 138 -5.42 -13.63 -2.01
C VAL A 138 -5.27 -15.09 -1.58
N LEU A 139 -4.03 -15.57 -1.37
CA LEU A 139 -3.78 -16.94 -0.91
C LEU A 139 -4.42 -17.19 0.48
N LEU A 140 -4.18 -16.30 1.43
CA LEU A 140 -4.72 -16.39 2.79
C LEU A 140 -6.25 -16.33 2.81
N ALA A 141 -6.87 -15.47 2.00
CA ALA A 141 -8.33 -15.37 1.90
C ALA A 141 -8.96 -16.66 1.37
N VAL A 142 -8.38 -17.29 0.35
CA VAL A 142 -8.91 -18.57 -0.18
C VAL A 142 -8.73 -19.70 0.85
N ILE A 143 -7.62 -19.75 1.58
CA ILE A 143 -7.41 -20.76 2.62
C ILE A 143 -8.38 -20.52 3.80
N ASP A 144 -8.57 -19.27 4.25
CA ASP A 144 -9.47 -18.95 5.36
C ASP A 144 -10.95 -19.22 4.99
N LEU A 145 -11.38 -18.91 3.77
CA LEU A 145 -12.72 -19.25 3.27
C LEU A 145 -12.98 -20.76 3.24
N ARG A 146 -11.97 -21.59 2.97
CA ARG A 146 -12.11 -23.06 2.84
C ARG A 146 -11.88 -23.81 4.17
N HIS A 147 -10.97 -23.33 5.00
CA HIS A 147 -10.45 -24.05 6.17
C HIS A 147 -10.58 -23.27 7.49
N LYS A 148 -10.96 -21.98 7.47
CA LYS A 148 -11.05 -21.10 8.65
C LYS A 148 -9.74 -21.04 9.47
N LEU A 149 -8.62 -21.05 8.76
CA LEU A 149 -7.28 -21.13 9.32
C LEU A 149 -6.33 -20.21 8.54
N LEU A 150 -5.58 -19.39 9.26
CA LEU A 150 -4.53 -18.54 8.72
C LEU A 150 -3.15 -19.18 8.95
N PRO A 151 -2.52 -19.80 7.93
CA PRO A 151 -1.27 -20.52 8.11
C PRO A 151 -0.10 -19.59 8.42
N ASN A 152 0.50 -19.76 9.61
CA ASN A 152 1.72 -19.05 10.02
C ASN A 152 2.86 -19.14 8.98
N ARG A 153 2.94 -20.25 8.25
CA ARG A 153 3.91 -20.49 7.15
C ARG A 153 3.81 -19.47 6.00
N VAL A 154 2.69 -18.75 5.85
CA VAL A 154 2.50 -17.68 4.87
C VAL A 154 2.53 -16.31 5.54
N VAL A 155 1.83 -16.15 6.68
CA VAL A 155 1.72 -14.84 7.35
C VAL A 155 3.06 -14.33 7.87
N VAL A 156 3.88 -15.18 8.50
CA VAL A 156 5.16 -14.74 9.08
C VAL A 156 6.19 -14.35 8.01
N PRO A 157 6.42 -15.13 6.94
CA PRO A 157 7.27 -14.68 5.83
C PRO A 157 6.73 -13.42 5.13
N ALA A 158 5.41 -13.26 5.01
CA ALA A 158 4.83 -12.04 4.44
C ALA A 158 5.16 -10.80 5.28
N ILE A 159 5.03 -10.86 6.61
CA ILE A 159 5.43 -9.75 7.50
C ILE A 159 6.91 -9.39 7.31
N GLY A 160 7.80 -10.40 7.32
CA GLY A 160 9.24 -10.16 7.15
C GLY A 160 9.58 -9.56 5.78
N ALA A 161 9.01 -10.10 4.71
CA ALA A 161 9.25 -9.62 3.35
C ALA A 161 8.66 -8.22 3.11
N THR A 162 7.45 -7.94 3.61
CA THR A 162 6.85 -6.59 3.56
C THR A 162 7.70 -5.59 4.34
N ALA A 163 8.14 -5.91 5.55
CA ALA A 163 8.99 -5.03 6.34
C ALA A 163 10.33 -4.75 5.63
N ALA A 164 10.97 -5.76 5.03
CA ALA A 164 12.21 -5.60 4.27
C ALA A 164 12.03 -4.74 3.01
N LEU A 165 10.93 -4.92 2.27
CA LEU A 165 10.62 -4.12 1.07
C LEU A 165 10.27 -2.67 1.43
N LEU A 166 9.56 -2.43 2.54
CA LEU A 166 9.29 -1.07 3.04
C LEU A 166 10.57 -0.40 3.58
N LEU A 167 11.46 -1.15 4.23
CA LEU A 167 12.79 -0.66 4.63
C LEU A 167 13.63 -0.25 3.40
N LEU A 168 13.63 -1.06 2.34
CA LEU A 168 14.29 -0.72 1.08
C LEU A 168 13.66 0.53 0.43
N ALA A 169 12.33 0.64 0.42
CA ALA A 169 11.62 1.82 -0.09
C ALA A 169 11.92 3.09 0.74
N ALA A 170 12.11 2.95 2.05
CA ALA A 170 12.51 4.04 2.93
C ALA A 170 13.95 4.48 2.65
N ALA A 171 14.88 3.53 2.51
CA ALA A 171 16.29 3.81 2.19
C ALA A 171 16.46 4.48 0.81
N LEU A 172 15.74 4.00 -0.22
CA LEU A 172 15.78 4.58 -1.57
C LEU A 172 15.06 5.93 -1.67
N GLY A 173 13.98 6.12 -0.90
CA GLY A 173 13.12 7.31 -0.98
C GLY A 173 13.36 8.39 0.08
N GLY A 174 14.18 8.13 1.10
CA GLY A 174 14.35 8.97 2.29
C GLY A 174 13.15 8.95 3.27
N GLN A 175 12.26 7.97 3.18
CA GLN A 175 10.93 7.95 3.83
C GLN A 175 10.94 7.25 5.20
N TRP A 176 11.91 7.60 6.05
CA TRP A 176 12.12 6.97 7.36
C TRP A 176 10.98 7.22 8.36
N ASP A 177 10.32 8.38 8.24
CA ASP A 177 9.09 8.75 8.96
C ASP A 177 7.96 7.75 8.70
N ARG A 178 7.76 7.36 7.43
CA ARG A 178 6.73 6.39 7.03
C ARG A 178 7.05 4.99 7.51
N LEU A 179 8.32 4.61 7.50
CA LEU A 179 8.76 3.31 8.04
C LEU A 179 8.55 3.23 9.55
N LEU A 180 8.93 4.27 10.29
CA LEU A 180 8.71 4.32 11.74
C LEU A 180 7.21 4.23 12.06
N ARG A 181 6.37 4.99 11.34
CA ARG A 181 4.91 4.94 11.48
C ARG A 181 4.34 3.56 11.12
N ALA A 182 4.84 2.90 10.08
CA ALA A 182 4.47 1.54 9.71
C ALA A 182 4.76 0.53 10.84
N VAL A 183 5.97 0.58 11.41
CA VAL A 183 6.38 -0.32 12.50
C VAL A 183 5.58 -0.05 13.78
N LEU A 184 5.36 1.22 14.14
CA LEU A 184 4.54 1.61 15.29
C LEU A 184 3.08 1.18 15.14
N ALA A 185 2.48 1.37 13.96
CA ALA A 185 1.12 0.93 13.67
C ALA A 185 0.98 -0.59 13.71
N ALA A 186 1.94 -1.32 13.13
CA ALA A 186 2.00 -2.78 13.19
C ALA A 186 2.09 -3.28 14.64
N GLY A 187 2.99 -2.71 15.45
CA GLY A 187 3.17 -3.06 16.86
C GLY A 187 1.94 -2.74 17.71
N ALA A 188 1.33 -1.56 17.53
CA ALA A 188 0.14 -1.14 18.26
C ALA A 188 -1.07 -2.03 17.94
N LEU A 189 -1.34 -2.28 16.66
CA LEU A 189 -2.42 -3.16 16.23
C LEU A 189 -2.19 -4.61 16.67
N PHE A 190 -0.96 -5.13 16.55
CA PHE A 190 -0.59 -6.45 17.06
C PHE A 190 -0.85 -6.55 18.57
N LEU A 191 -0.43 -5.57 19.36
CA LEU A 191 -0.61 -5.56 20.81
C LEU A 191 -2.09 -5.52 21.21
N VAL A 192 -2.89 -4.65 20.59
CA VAL A 192 -4.35 -4.57 20.82
C VAL A 192 -5.02 -5.91 20.52
N TYR A 193 -4.74 -6.50 19.37
CA TYR A 193 -5.33 -7.78 18.98
C TYR A 193 -4.81 -8.96 19.81
N LEU A 194 -3.55 -8.91 20.26
CA LEU A 194 -2.98 -9.90 21.18
C LEU A 194 -3.67 -9.84 22.55
N VAL A 195 -3.87 -8.64 23.11
CA VAL A 195 -4.63 -8.46 24.35
C VAL A 195 -6.07 -8.97 24.20
N MET A 196 -6.75 -8.65 23.09
CA MET A 196 -8.08 -9.20 22.81
C MET A 196 -8.07 -10.74 22.70
N ALA A 197 -7.06 -11.34 22.07
CA ALA A 197 -6.92 -12.78 21.96
C ALA A 197 -6.61 -13.45 23.32
N LEU A 198 -5.85 -12.79 24.21
CA LEU A 198 -5.55 -13.29 25.55
C LEU A 198 -6.76 -13.19 26.49
N VAL A 199 -7.54 -12.11 26.39
CA VAL A 199 -8.79 -11.93 27.16
C VAL A 199 -9.92 -12.82 26.63
N SER A 200 -9.97 -13.05 25.31
CA SER A 200 -11.05 -13.80 24.65
C SER A 200 -10.52 -14.87 23.66
N PRO A 201 -9.80 -15.90 24.15
CA PRO A 201 -9.09 -16.89 23.31
C PRO A 201 -10.01 -17.78 22.47
N ARG A 202 -11.32 -17.79 22.74
CA ARG A 202 -12.34 -18.47 21.91
C ARG A 202 -12.85 -17.60 20.75
N SER A 203 -12.54 -16.31 20.72
CA SER A 203 -13.10 -15.33 19.78
C SER A 203 -12.14 -14.89 18.67
N LEU A 204 -10.82 -15.01 18.87
CA LEU A 204 -9.83 -14.42 17.97
C LEU A 204 -8.61 -15.34 17.86
N GLY A 205 -8.26 -15.76 16.64
CA GLY A 205 -7.16 -16.68 16.41
C GLY A 205 -5.80 -15.97 16.38
N MET A 206 -4.76 -16.64 16.86
CA MET A 206 -3.39 -16.11 16.80
C MET A 206 -2.88 -15.87 15.35
N GLY A 207 -3.55 -16.44 14.35
CA GLY A 207 -3.35 -16.10 12.94
C GLY A 207 -3.88 -14.72 12.57
N ASP A 208 -5.06 -14.33 13.08
CA ASP A 208 -5.68 -13.02 12.85
C ASP A 208 -4.81 -11.90 13.44
N VAL A 209 -4.31 -12.09 14.67
CA VAL A 209 -3.40 -11.14 15.35
C VAL A 209 -2.18 -10.80 14.48
N LYS A 210 -1.61 -11.81 13.80
CA LYS A 210 -0.46 -11.63 12.91
C LYS A 210 -0.85 -11.03 11.55
N LEU A 211 -2.01 -11.41 11.01
CA LEU A 211 -2.55 -10.79 9.79
C LEU A 211 -2.77 -9.28 10.01
N VAL A 212 -3.28 -8.90 11.18
CA VAL A 212 -3.48 -7.51 11.57
C VAL A 212 -2.15 -6.76 11.72
N ALA A 213 -1.07 -7.41 12.19
CA ALA A 213 0.28 -6.82 12.17
C ALA A 213 0.79 -6.56 10.74
N LEU A 214 0.56 -7.49 9.81
CA LEU A 214 0.88 -7.32 8.38
C LEU A 214 0.11 -6.13 7.78
N LEU A 215 -1.19 -6.03 8.06
CA LEU A 215 -2.01 -4.90 7.63
C LEU A 215 -1.55 -3.59 8.28
N GLY A 216 -1.13 -3.61 9.55
CA GLY A 216 -0.60 -2.45 10.26
C GLY A 216 0.66 -1.86 9.64
N LEU A 217 1.59 -2.68 9.13
CA LEU A 217 2.75 -2.20 8.37
C LEU A 217 2.30 -1.38 7.14
N VAL A 218 1.36 -1.94 6.39
CA VAL A 218 0.94 -1.44 5.07
C VAL A 218 0.06 -0.19 5.21
N LEU A 219 -0.87 -0.19 6.16
CA LEU A 219 -1.72 0.96 6.48
C LEU A 219 -0.92 2.07 7.19
N GLY A 220 -0.01 1.71 8.09
CA GLY A 220 0.88 2.66 8.79
C GLY A 220 1.88 3.34 7.86
N TRP A 221 2.32 2.67 6.77
CA TRP A 221 3.09 3.31 5.71
C TRP A 221 2.31 4.47 5.08
N ILE A 222 1.00 4.28 4.83
CA ILE A 222 0.11 5.28 4.24
C ILE A 222 -0.19 6.42 5.23
N GLY A 223 -0.67 6.12 6.43
CA GLY A 223 -1.07 7.14 7.40
C GLY A 223 -1.87 6.62 8.59
N TRP A 224 -1.84 7.35 9.71
CA TRP A 224 -2.64 7.01 10.90
C TRP A 224 -4.15 6.97 10.59
N GLY A 225 -4.63 7.86 9.71
CA GLY A 225 -5.99 7.80 9.18
C GLY A 225 -6.30 6.46 8.50
N ALA A 226 -5.38 5.94 7.67
CA ALA A 226 -5.54 4.63 7.03
C ALA A 226 -5.48 3.46 8.02
N VAL A 227 -4.68 3.56 9.10
CA VAL A 227 -4.65 2.56 10.19
C VAL A 227 -6.01 2.46 10.88
N LEU A 228 -6.56 3.61 11.32
CA LEU A 228 -7.86 3.66 12.00
C LEU A 228 -9.00 3.24 11.06
N LEU A 229 -9.03 3.80 9.85
CA LEU A 229 -10.08 3.53 8.88
C LEU A 229 -10.03 2.08 8.38
N GLY A 230 -8.83 1.49 8.22
CA GLY A 230 -8.65 0.10 7.82
C GLY A 230 -9.06 -0.90 8.91
N ALA A 231 -8.70 -0.61 10.17
CA ALA A 231 -9.17 -1.39 11.32
C ALA A 231 -10.70 -1.36 11.43
N TYR A 232 -11.31 -0.18 11.32
CA TYR A 232 -12.76 -0.02 11.34
C TYR A 232 -13.45 -0.68 10.13
N ALA A 233 -12.93 -0.48 8.92
CA ALA A 233 -13.47 -1.06 7.69
C ALA A 233 -13.48 -2.59 7.73
N GLY A 234 -12.46 -3.24 8.32
CA GLY A 234 -12.45 -4.68 8.53
C GLY A 234 -13.66 -5.17 9.36
N PHE A 235 -13.98 -4.49 10.46
CA PHE A 235 -15.18 -4.79 11.26
C PHE A 235 -16.49 -4.52 10.52
N VAL A 236 -16.58 -3.40 9.78
CA VAL A 236 -17.78 -3.06 8.99
C VAL A 236 -18.03 -4.09 7.89
N VAL A 237 -17.01 -4.47 7.13
CA VAL A 237 -17.11 -5.51 6.08
C VAL A 237 -17.54 -6.83 6.70
N GLN A 238 -16.95 -7.23 7.84
CA GLN A 238 -17.34 -8.47 8.53
C GLN A 238 -18.79 -8.43 9.01
N ALA A 239 -19.25 -7.30 9.55
CA ALA A 239 -20.63 -7.12 10.00
C ALA A 239 -21.63 -7.19 8.83
N VAL A 240 -21.33 -6.55 7.70
CA VAL A 240 -22.16 -6.61 6.47
C VAL A 240 -22.21 -8.03 5.91
N VAL A 241 -21.07 -8.73 5.82
CA VAL A 241 -21.02 -10.12 5.37
C VAL A 241 -21.82 -11.04 6.30
N ALA A 242 -21.67 -10.89 7.62
CA ALA A 242 -22.44 -11.66 8.61
C ALA A 242 -23.94 -11.41 8.50
N LEU A 243 -24.36 -10.15 8.34
CA LEU A 243 -25.76 -9.77 8.20
C LEU A 243 -26.37 -10.31 6.91
N ALA A 244 -25.67 -10.20 5.77
CA ALA A 244 -26.13 -10.73 4.48
C ALA A 244 -26.25 -12.25 4.49
N LEU A 245 -25.31 -12.96 5.11
CA LEU A 245 -25.34 -14.42 5.23
C LEU A 245 -26.44 -14.90 6.20
N LEU A 246 -26.75 -14.13 7.25
CA LEU A 246 -27.87 -14.40 8.16
C LEU A 246 -29.23 -14.12 7.48
N ALA A 247 -29.35 -13.01 6.74
CA ALA A 247 -30.55 -12.65 5.99
C ALA A 247 -30.88 -13.67 4.89
N THR A 248 -29.86 -14.16 4.18
CA THR A 248 -29.99 -15.25 3.19
C THR A 248 -30.15 -16.64 3.82
N ARG A 249 -30.21 -16.73 5.17
CA ARG A 249 -30.31 -17.96 5.97
C ARG A 249 -29.25 -19.03 5.67
N ARG A 250 -28.10 -18.64 5.09
CA ARG A 250 -27.01 -19.58 4.74
C ARG A 250 -26.16 -20.00 5.94
N VAL A 251 -26.29 -19.30 7.07
CA VAL A 251 -25.63 -19.61 8.35
C VAL A 251 -26.55 -19.29 9.52
N GLY A 252 -26.37 -20.02 10.63
CA GLY A 252 -27.07 -19.76 11.89
C GLY A 252 -26.33 -18.74 12.76
N ARG A 253 -27.00 -18.20 13.78
CA ARG A 253 -26.46 -17.21 14.74
C ARG A 253 -25.20 -17.64 15.50
N ARG A 254 -24.79 -18.92 15.42
CA ARG A 254 -23.58 -19.47 16.07
C ARG A 254 -22.48 -19.92 15.09
N THR A 255 -22.66 -19.73 13.78
CA THR A 255 -21.64 -20.16 12.81
C THR A 255 -20.48 -19.17 12.80
N GLN A 256 -19.28 -19.64 13.15
CA GLN A 256 -18.05 -18.85 13.01
C GLN A 256 -17.80 -18.51 11.54
N LEU A 257 -17.60 -17.23 11.25
CA LEU A 257 -17.27 -16.72 9.93
C LEU A 257 -15.76 -16.44 9.83
N PRO A 258 -15.11 -16.74 8.70
CA PRO A 258 -13.70 -16.37 8.47
C PRO A 258 -13.53 -14.85 8.55
N LEU A 259 -12.47 -14.39 9.21
CA LEU A 259 -12.23 -12.97 9.52
C LEU A 259 -11.21 -12.35 8.56
N GLY A 260 -10.25 -13.15 8.07
CA GLY A 260 -9.16 -12.70 7.22
C GLY A 260 -9.62 -12.03 5.91
N PRO A 261 -10.55 -12.62 5.13
CA PRO A 261 -11.05 -12.01 3.90
C PRO A 261 -11.66 -10.63 4.11
N ALA A 262 -12.45 -10.42 5.18
CA ALA A 262 -13.08 -9.14 5.45
C ALA A 262 -12.05 -8.07 5.85
N MET A 263 -11.06 -8.42 6.66
CA MET A 263 -9.94 -7.53 6.99
C MET A 263 -9.12 -7.14 5.76
N LEU A 264 -8.81 -8.10 4.88
CA LEU A 264 -8.08 -7.87 3.63
C LEU A 264 -8.85 -6.97 2.66
N VAL A 265 -10.17 -7.18 2.52
CA VAL A 265 -11.04 -6.33 1.70
C VAL A 265 -11.13 -4.92 2.29
N GLY A 266 -11.35 -4.78 3.60
CA GLY A 266 -11.40 -3.49 4.29
C GLY A 266 -10.11 -2.69 4.12
N ALA A 267 -8.96 -3.34 4.32
CA ALA A 267 -7.64 -2.72 4.08
C ALA A 267 -7.45 -2.34 2.60
N GLY A 268 -7.81 -3.21 1.65
CA GLY A 268 -7.70 -2.93 0.22
C GLY A 268 -8.52 -1.72 -0.23
N ILE A 269 -9.75 -1.59 0.27
CA ILE A 269 -10.62 -0.43 0.04
C ILE A 269 -9.94 0.85 0.55
N VAL A 270 -9.45 0.84 1.80
CA VAL A 270 -8.80 2.01 2.41
C VAL A 270 -7.49 2.38 1.71
N ILE A 271 -6.69 1.39 1.27
CA ILE A 271 -5.48 1.64 0.47
C ILE A 271 -5.85 2.32 -0.86
N GLY A 272 -6.88 1.84 -1.55
CA GLY A 272 -7.37 2.45 -2.80
C GLY A 272 -7.89 3.88 -2.60
N TRP A 273 -8.67 4.12 -1.55
CA TRP A 273 -9.30 5.41 -1.25
C TRP A 273 -8.37 6.42 -0.56
N SER A 274 -7.21 5.99 -0.07
CA SER A 274 -6.25 6.83 0.68
C SER A 274 -5.73 8.06 -0.06
N SER A 275 -5.91 8.16 -1.37
CA SER A 275 -5.64 9.37 -2.14
C SER A 275 -6.53 10.56 -1.77
N ALA A 276 -7.67 10.32 -1.12
CA ALA A 276 -8.59 11.35 -0.65
C ALA A 276 -8.17 12.01 0.69
N PHE A 277 -7.21 11.44 1.41
CA PHE A 277 -6.78 11.94 2.71
C PHE A 277 -5.37 12.57 2.63
N PRO A 278 -5.22 13.90 2.77
CA PRO A 278 -3.93 14.47 3.13
C PRO A 278 -3.56 13.97 4.53
N GLY A 279 -2.38 13.34 4.65
CA GLY A 279 -1.91 12.67 5.87
C GLY A 279 -0.80 13.40 6.61
#